data_AF-A0A2V8ZWP3-F1
#
_entry.id   AF-A0A2V8ZWP3-F1
#
_cell.length_a   1.000
_cell.length_b   1.000
_cell.length_c   1.000
_cell.angle_alpha   90.00
_cell.angle_beta   90.00
_cell.angle_gamma   90.00
#
_symmetry.space_group_name_H-M   'P 1'
#
loop_
_entity.id
_entity.type
_entity.pdbx_description
1 polymer ?
#
loop_
_entity_poly.entity_id
_entity_poly.type
_entity_poly.pdbx_seq_one_letter_code
_entity_poly.pdbx_strand_id
1 'polypeptide(L)' 'MSTRRDSTTDERQNEEPTTRYRELHRRGIAAQEAAQTAGSSDGPWHLANTPALKLALSNAYFTSLGLPELTVPG' A
#
# COMPACT_ATOMS: atom_id res chain seq x y z
N MET A 1 38.69 4.30 2.09
CA MET A 1 38.06 3.28 2.96
C MET A 1 36.60 3.19 2.55
N SER A 2 36.27 2.27 1.65
CA SER A 2 34.94 2.11 1.06
C SER A 2 34.02 1.36 2.01
N THR A 3 32.81 1.88 2.21
CA THR A 3 31.65 1.01 2.47
C THR A 3 30.60 1.33 1.42
N ARG A 4 30.40 0.34 0.55
CA ARG A 4 29.40 0.24 -0.50
C ARG A 4 28.00 0.50 0.07
N ARG A 5 27.27 1.47 -0.50
CA ARG A 5 25.80 1.50 -0.47
C ARG A 5 25.30 1.61 -1.90
N ASP A 6 25.31 0.46 -2.57
CA ASP A 6 24.35 0.18 -3.63
C ASP A 6 22.99 0.09 -2.92
N SER A 7 22.14 1.10 -3.08
CA SER A 7 20.74 1.03 -2.66
C SER A 7 19.95 1.88 -3.64
N THR A 8 19.67 1.24 -4.76
CA THR A 8 18.76 1.66 -5.83
C THR A 8 17.45 2.15 -5.22
N THR A 9 17.21 3.46 -5.19
CA THR A 9 15.89 4.01 -4.82
C THR A 9 14.93 3.76 -5.98
N ASP A 10 14.43 2.53 -6.06
CA ASP A 10 13.26 2.14 -6.86
C ASP A 10 11.99 2.14 -5.97
N GLU A 11 11.92 3.06 -5.00
CA GLU A 11 10.71 3.33 -4.20
C GLU A 11 9.81 4.39 -4.87
N ARG A 12 10.20 4.86 -6.06
CA ARG A 12 9.45 5.82 -6.88
C ARG A 12 8.24 5.20 -7.61
N GLN A 13 7.76 4.03 -7.17
CA GLN A 13 6.56 3.43 -7.77
C GLN A 13 5.26 4.15 -7.38
N ASN A 14 5.34 5.21 -6.56
CA ASN A 14 4.21 6.02 -6.10
C ASN A 14 4.34 7.52 -6.41
N GLU A 15 4.97 7.90 -7.50
CA GLU A 15 5.38 9.29 -7.72
C GLU A 15 4.27 10.34 -7.77
N GLU A 16 3.00 9.94 -7.84
CA GLU A 16 1.90 10.90 -7.81
C GLU A 16 0.99 10.62 -6.59
N PRO A 17 0.97 11.48 -5.56
CA PRO A 17 0.04 11.34 -4.41
C PRO A 17 -1.43 11.29 -4.87
N THR A 18 -1.71 11.85 -6.05
CA THR A 18 -3.01 11.78 -6.74
C THR A 18 -3.37 10.37 -7.19
N THR A 19 -2.41 9.57 -7.68
CA THR A 19 -2.63 8.18 -8.09
C THR A 19 -2.89 7.30 -6.88
N ARG A 20 -2.13 7.47 -5.79
CA ARG A 20 -2.36 6.76 -4.53
C ARG A 20 -3.75 7.03 -3.97
N TYR A 21 -4.12 8.31 -3.90
CA TYR A 21 -5.45 8.73 -3.45
C TYR A 21 -6.56 8.15 -4.32
N ARG A 22 -6.41 8.23 -5.65
CA ARG A 22 -7.40 7.72 -6.61
C ARG A 22 -7.62 6.22 -6.48
N GLU A 23 -6.56 5.45 -6.34
CA GLU A 23 -6.65 3.99 -6.17
C GLU A 23 -7.28 3.61 -4.85
N LEU A 24 -6.95 4.30 -3.74
CA LEU A 24 -7.60 4.08 -2.45
C LEU A 24 -9.09 4.43 -2.50
N HIS A 25 -9.44 5.56 -3.10
CA HIS A 25 -10.84 5.97 -3.25
C HIS A 25 -11.63 5.01 -4.16
N ARG A 26 -11.01 4.51 -5.24
CA ARG A 26 -11.61 3.50 -6.13
C ARG A 26 -11.90 2.19 -5.40
N ARG A 27 -11.12 1.86 -4.37
CA ARG A 27 -11.30 0.66 -3.53
C ARG A 27 -12.31 0.86 -2.39
N GLY A 28 -12.99 2.01 -2.34
CA GLY A 28 -14.04 2.30 -1.38
C GLY A 28 -13.55 2.90 -0.06
N ILE A 29 -12.30 3.35 0.01
CA ILE A 29 -11.78 4.06 1.19
C ILE A 29 -12.34 5.48 1.20
N ALA A 30 -12.77 5.94 2.38
CA ALA A 30 -13.25 7.29 2.56
C ALA A 30 -12.17 8.31 2.16
N ALA A 31 -12.57 9.38 1.47
CA ALA A 31 -11.65 10.41 0.97
C ALA A 31 -10.71 10.97 2.04
N GLN A 32 -11.19 11.12 3.28
CA GLN A 32 -10.37 11.60 4.40
C GLN A 32 -9.26 10.62 4.78
N GLU A 33 -9.57 9.32 4.88
CA GLU A 33 -8.61 8.27 5.20
C GLU A 33 -7.63 8.02 4.05
N ALA A 34 -8.11 8.10 2.81
CA ALA A 34 -7.30 8.01 1.61
C ALA A 34 -6.28 9.16 1.52
N ALA A 35 -6.69 10.39 1.86
CA ALA A 35 -5.80 11.55 1.88
C ALA A 35 -4.74 11.48 2.99
N GLN A 36 -5.14 11.06 4.20
CA GLN A 36 -4.20 10.84 5.31
C GLN A 36 -3.16 9.77 4.99
N THR A 37 -3.59 8.65 4.39
CA THR A 37 -2.71 7.55 3.99
C THR A 37 -1.81 7.95 2.82
N ALA A 38 -2.34 8.74 1.88
CA ALA A 38 -1.58 9.16 0.70
C ALA A 38 -0.47 10.16 1.04
N GLY A 39 -0.74 11.07 1.98
CA GLY A 39 0.18 12.13 2.39
C GLY A 39 1.10 11.79 3.57
N SER A 40 1.00 10.60 4.16
CA SER A 40 1.94 10.22 5.23
C SER A 40 3.34 9.94 4.67
N SER A 41 4.33 10.57 5.30
CA SER A 41 5.77 10.33 5.06
C SER A 41 6.27 9.04 5.70
N ASP A 42 5.39 8.30 6.36
CA ASP A 42 5.70 7.01 6.94
C ASP A 42 6.22 6.07 5.84
N GLY A 43 7.32 5.37 6.14
CA GLY A 43 7.90 4.42 5.21
C GLY A 43 6.87 3.38 4.75
N PRO A 44 7.08 2.74 3.60
CA PRO A 44 6.11 1.83 2.97
C PRO A 44 5.60 0.73 3.92
N TRP A 45 6.46 0.26 4.83
CA TRP A 45 6.12 -0.72 5.86
C TRP A 45 5.12 -0.23 6.92
N HIS A 46 5.23 1.04 7.34
CA HIS A 46 4.29 1.63 8.29
C HIS A 46 2.93 1.89 7.62
N LEU A 47 2.95 2.41 6.39
CA LEU A 47 1.75 2.59 5.58
C LEU A 47 0.98 1.28 5.38
N ALA A 48 1.68 0.19 5.05
CA ALA A 48 1.05 -1.13 4.84
C ALA A 48 0.27 -1.65 6.06
N ASN A 49 0.61 -1.21 7.27
CA ASN A 49 -0.07 -1.63 8.49
C ASN A 49 -1.28 -0.74 8.85
N THR A 50 -1.53 0.35 8.12
CA THR A 50 -2.64 1.26 8.41
C THR A 50 -4.01 0.60 8.14
N PRO A 51 -5.05 0.95 8.92
CA PRO A 51 -6.39 0.40 8.72
C PRO A 51 -6.94 0.65 7.31
N ALA A 52 -6.69 1.85 6.76
CA ALA A 52 -7.11 2.22 5.42
C ALA A 52 -6.51 1.30 4.34
N LEU A 53 -5.21 0.97 4.44
CA LEU A 53 -4.58 0.03 3.50
C LEU A 53 -5.02 -1.42 3.70
N LYS A 54 -5.29 -1.86 4.93
CA LYS A 54 -5.85 -3.20 5.18
C LYS A 54 -7.25 -3.39 4.59
N LEU A 55 -8.07 -2.33 4.60
CA LEU A 55 -9.37 -2.34 3.95
C LEU A 55 -9.22 -2.34 2.42
N ALA A 56 -8.31 -1.51 1.89
CA ALA A 56 -8.05 -1.39 0.44
C ALA A 56 -7.39 -2.62 -0.18
N LEU A 57 -6.61 -3.37 0.62
CA LEU A 57 -5.88 -4.59 0.26
C LEU A 57 -6.39 -5.78 1.09
N SER A 58 -7.71 -5.95 1.14
CA SER A 58 -8.32 -7.08 1.84
C SER A 58 -8.02 -8.41 1.14
N ASN A 59 -8.14 -9.52 1.87
CA ASN A 59 -8.04 -10.86 1.27
C ASN A 59 -9.00 -11.02 0.09
N ALA A 60 -10.23 -10.50 0.19
CA ALA A 60 -11.20 -10.52 -0.90
C ALA A 60 -10.69 -9.79 -2.16
N TYR A 61 -9.97 -8.69 -2.01
CA TYR A 61 -9.31 -8.03 -3.14
C TYR A 61 -8.26 -8.94 -3.79
N PHE A 62 -7.42 -9.60 -2.99
CA PHE A 62 -6.43 -10.54 -3.52
C PHE A 62 -7.07 -11.77 -4.17
N THR A 63 -8.16 -12.29 -3.60
CA THR A 63 -8.97 -13.36 -4.21
C THR A 63 -9.54 -12.91 -5.55
N SER A 64 -10.01 -11.66 -5.67
CA SER A 64 -10.50 -11.10 -6.93
C SER A 64 -9.41 -10.97 -8.01
N LEU A 65 -8.13 -10.88 -7.59
CA LEU A 65 -6.97 -10.91 -8.48
C LEU A 65 -6.54 -12.34 -8.86
N GLY A 66 -7.22 -13.37 -8.35
CA GLY A 66 -6.89 -14.77 -8.60
C GLY A 66 -5.76 -15.31 -7.73
N LEU A 67 -5.38 -14.61 -6.65
CA LEU A 67 -4.38 -15.11 -5.72
C LEU A 67 -5.00 -16.17 -4.80
N PRO A 68 -4.30 -17.30 -4.57
CA PRO A 68 -4.77 -18.33 -3.64
C PRO A 68 -4.74 -17.78 -2.23
N GLU A 69 -5.83 -18.00 -1.49
CA GLU A 69 -5.88 -17.66 -0.09
C GLU A 69 -5.03 -18.66 0.70
N LEU A 70 -3.99 -18.16 1.38
CA LEU A 70 -3.11 -18.96 2.24
C LEU A 70 -3.67 -19.07 3.66
N THR A 71 -4.98 -19.34 3.78
CA THR A 71 -5.59 -19.60 5.08
C THR A 71 -5.23 -21.02 5.51
N VAL A 72 -4.77 -21.16 6.75
CA VAL A 72 -4.65 -22.47 7.37
C VAL A 72 -6.08 -22.97 7.62
N PRO A 73 -6.51 -24.10 7.03
CA PRO A 73 -7.81 -24.66 7.37
C PRO A 73 -7.80 -25.05 8.85
N GLY A 74 -8.77 -24.50 9.59
CA GLY A 74 -9.01 -24.83 11.00
C GLY A 74 -9.70 -26.17 11.17
#